data_AF-Q6CY94-F1
#
_entry.id   AF-Q6CY94-F1
#
_cell.length_a   1.000
_cell.length_b   1.000
_cell.length_c   1.000
_cell.angle_alpha   90.00
_cell.angle_beta   90.00
_cell.angle_gamma   90.00
#
_symmetry.space_group_name_H-M   'P 1'
#
loop_
_entity.id
_entity.type
_entity.pdbx_description
1 polymer ?
#
loop_
_entity_poly.entity_id
_entity_poly.type
_entity_poly.pdbx_seq_one_letter_code
_entity_poly.pdbx_strand_id
1 'polypeptide(L)'
;MRSVEEINVRTYNPNIYFSSLNQTHQSARVSKQSQTSARNKRVNYSLADLEAKIYNQPKGSDKDDINQLTGSDKHALPDLLRSNKRFMELDTENYQDLREVTTLLSNITGLNKDKIDQTSTGILSEQQSGSGSSRQRMAKFDLPKSMNLLYKSSKPPRKSKKSSNRISALRKVLSSRRSLHSYLETLDQVNHTLIYSNVQNKKFFRVLPMIVTCSMCGGYSSISNCVVCNDKICSLRCYELHSETRCNN
;
A
#
# COMPACT_ATOMS: atom_id res chain seq x y z
N MET A 1 -25.36 -42.54 1.18
CA MET A 1 -25.17 -42.06 -0.22
C MET A 1 -26.39 -42.50 -1.01
N ARG A 2 -27.04 -41.59 -1.75
CA ARG A 2 -28.14 -41.98 -2.67
C ARG A 2 -27.50 -42.50 -3.96
N SER A 3 -28.06 -43.58 -4.51
CA SER A 3 -27.59 -44.18 -5.76
C SER A 3 -28.13 -43.49 -7.02
N VAL A 4 -29.12 -42.61 -6.86
CA VAL A 4 -29.78 -41.88 -7.95
C VAL A 4 -30.04 -40.44 -7.50
N GLU A 5 -29.69 -39.47 -8.35
CA GLU A 5 -29.94 -38.04 -8.17
C GLU A 5 -30.71 -37.49 -9.38
N GLU A 6 -31.74 -36.68 -9.11
CA GLU A 6 -32.52 -36.02 -10.15
C GLU A 6 -31.81 -34.73 -10.59
N ILE A 7 -31.44 -34.66 -11.87
CA ILE A 7 -30.69 -33.55 -12.45
C ILE A 7 -31.41 -32.97 -13.66
N ASN A 8 -31.40 -31.64 -13.78
CA ASN A 8 -32.00 -30.93 -14.90
C ASN A 8 -30.95 -30.58 -15.95
N VAL A 9 -31.06 -31.13 -17.17
CA VAL A 9 -30.07 -30.97 -18.25
C VAL A 9 -29.80 -29.52 -18.65
N ARG A 10 -30.76 -28.60 -18.44
CA ARG A 10 -30.60 -27.18 -18.83
C ARG A 10 -29.90 -26.32 -17.77
N THR A 11 -30.04 -26.66 -16.51
CA THR A 11 -29.53 -25.84 -15.39
C THR A 11 -28.39 -26.50 -14.63
N TYR A 12 -28.29 -27.83 -14.70
CA TYR A 12 -27.24 -28.60 -14.06
C TYR A 12 -25.99 -28.60 -14.93
N ASN A 13 -24.87 -28.24 -14.31
CA ASN A 13 -23.54 -28.44 -14.88
C ASN A 13 -22.73 -29.28 -13.89
N PRO A 14 -22.19 -30.46 -14.28
CA PRO A 14 -21.45 -31.34 -13.37
C PRO A 14 -20.21 -30.67 -12.75
N ASN A 15 -19.69 -29.62 -13.38
CA ASN A 15 -18.51 -28.90 -12.93
C ASN A 15 -18.82 -27.68 -12.03
N ILE A 16 -20.09 -27.32 -11.84
CA ILE A 16 -20.50 -26.15 -11.06
C ILE A 16 -21.53 -26.58 -10.03
N TYR A 17 -21.08 -26.71 -8.77
CA TYR A 17 -21.96 -26.94 -7.64
C TYR A 17 -22.28 -25.63 -6.93
N PHE A 18 -23.57 -25.30 -6.84
CA PHE A 18 -24.05 -24.12 -6.11
C PHE A 18 -25.22 -24.51 -5.23
N SER A 19 -25.08 -24.30 -3.92
CA SER A 19 -26.14 -24.53 -2.94
C SER A 19 -26.38 -23.24 -2.15
N SER A 20 -27.59 -22.70 -2.21
CA SER A 20 -27.98 -21.55 -1.41
C SER A 20 -29.33 -21.79 -0.74
N LEU A 21 -29.45 -21.39 0.52
CA LEU A 21 -30.72 -21.41 1.27
C LEU A 21 -31.78 -20.48 0.67
N ASN A 22 -31.37 -19.42 -0.02
CA ASN A 22 -32.29 -18.49 -0.68
C ASN A 22 -32.68 -19.06 -2.05
N GLN A 23 -33.80 -19.78 -2.12
CA GLN A 23 -34.46 -20.04 -3.39
C GLN A 23 -34.77 -18.70 -4.06
N THR A 24 -34.16 -18.43 -5.20
CA THR A 24 -34.49 -17.30 -6.07
C THR A 24 -35.83 -17.56 -6.75
N HIS A 25 -36.92 -17.60 -5.98
CA HIS A 25 -38.27 -17.45 -6.54
C HIS A 25 -38.44 -15.98 -6.91
N GLN A 26 -38.02 -15.63 -8.13
CA GLN A 26 -38.38 -14.37 -8.76
C GLN A 26 -39.87 -14.38 -9.10
N SER A 27 -40.71 -14.14 -8.10
CA SER A 27 -42.08 -13.62 -8.24
C SER A 27 -42.66 -13.39 -6.85
N ALA A 28 -42.36 -12.24 -6.25
CA ALA A 28 -43.09 -11.76 -5.08
C ALA A 28 -43.62 -10.36 -5.37
N ARG A 29 -44.92 -10.30 -5.63
CA ARG A 29 -45.74 -9.09 -5.51
C ARG A 29 -45.39 -8.37 -4.21
N VAL A 30 -45.31 -7.05 -4.27
CA VAL A 30 -45.08 -6.17 -3.13
C VAL A 30 -46.20 -6.35 -2.12
N SER A 31 -45.99 -7.23 -1.13
CA SER A 31 -46.82 -7.31 0.07
C SER A 31 -46.21 -6.42 1.13
N LYS A 32 -46.95 -5.37 1.51
CA LYS A 32 -46.64 -4.53 2.66
C LYS A 32 -46.92 -5.34 3.93
N GLN A 33 -45.91 -5.96 4.52
CA GLN A 33 -46.04 -6.38 5.91
C GLN A 33 -44.70 -6.58 6.65
N SER A 34 -44.70 -6.00 7.85
CA SER A 34 -43.93 -6.34 9.05
C SER A 34 -42.49 -5.84 9.19
N GLN A 35 -42.31 -5.12 10.29
CA GLN A 35 -41.07 -4.64 10.89
C GLN A 35 -40.16 -5.81 11.27
N THR A 36 -39.48 -6.38 10.28
CA THR A 36 -38.23 -7.09 10.50
C THR A 36 -37.11 -6.11 10.16
N SER A 37 -36.13 -5.95 11.05
CA SER A 37 -34.96 -5.13 10.81
C SER A 37 -34.36 -5.50 9.44
N ALA A 38 -34.45 -4.57 8.49
CA ALA A 38 -34.14 -4.86 7.09
C ALA A 38 -32.68 -5.33 6.98
N ARG A 39 -32.48 -6.58 6.54
CA ARG A 39 -31.16 -7.11 6.19
C ARG A 39 -30.70 -6.50 4.86
N ASN A 40 -30.22 -5.26 4.94
CA ASN A 40 -29.73 -4.55 3.78
C ASN A 40 -28.34 -5.08 3.39
N LYS A 41 -28.16 -5.43 2.12
CA LYS A 41 -26.84 -5.71 1.56
C LYS A 41 -26.02 -4.43 1.63
N ARG A 42 -24.73 -4.55 1.95
CA ARG A 42 -23.81 -3.40 1.92
C ARG A 42 -23.65 -2.94 0.47
N VAL A 43 -23.85 -1.65 0.25
CA VAL A 43 -23.64 -0.99 -1.04
C VAL A 43 -22.55 0.05 -0.83
N ASN A 44 -21.50 0.01 -1.64
CA ASN A 44 -20.52 1.10 -1.65
C ASN A 44 -21.11 2.29 -2.40
N TYR A 45 -21.13 3.46 -1.75
CA TYR A 45 -21.63 4.71 -2.34
C TYR A 45 -20.50 5.58 -2.90
N SER A 46 -19.25 5.11 -2.86
CA SER A 46 -18.12 5.80 -3.47
C SER A 46 -18.22 5.74 -5.00
N LEU A 47 -18.37 6.92 -5.63
CA LEU A 47 -18.45 7.04 -7.08
C LEU A 47 -17.20 6.48 -7.76
N ALA A 48 -16.01 6.77 -7.21
CA ALA A 48 -14.74 6.29 -7.76
C ALA A 48 -14.65 4.76 -7.76
N ASP A 49 -15.18 4.10 -6.72
CA ASP A 49 -15.21 2.63 -6.67
C ASP A 49 -16.20 2.04 -7.67
N LEU A 50 -17.37 2.68 -7.84
CA LEU A 50 -18.35 2.28 -8.83
C LEU A 50 -17.82 2.43 -10.26
N GLU A 51 -17.17 3.54 -10.58
CA GLU A 51 -16.55 3.78 -11.88
C GLU A 51 -15.41 2.80 -12.15
N ALA A 52 -14.48 2.63 -11.19
CA ALA A 52 -13.38 1.69 -11.31
C ALA A 52 -13.88 0.26 -11.54
N LYS A 53 -14.96 -0.14 -10.86
CA LYS A 53 -15.58 -1.45 -11.04
C LYS A 53 -16.20 -1.61 -12.42
N ILE A 54 -16.72 -0.56 -13.04
CA ILE A 54 -17.31 -0.61 -14.38
C ILE A 54 -16.22 -0.66 -15.45
N TYR A 55 -15.23 0.23 -15.38
CA TYR A 55 -14.19 0.35 -16.40
C TYR A 55 -13.17 -0.78 -16.37
N ASN A 56 -12.94 -1.40 -15.21
CA ASN A 56 -12.01 -2.52 -15.06
C ASN A 56 -12.70 -3.90 -15.15
N GLN A 57 -13.97 -3.98 -15.56
CA GLN A 57 -14.56 -5.31 -15.80
C GLN A 57 -13.88 -5.94 -17.02
N PRO A 58 -13.35 -7.17 -16.90
CA PRO A 58 -12.89 -7.90 -18.06
C PRO A 58 -14.10 -8.12 -18.98
N LYS A 59 -14.11 -7.48 -20.15
CA LYS A 59 -15.10 -7.77 -21.18
C LYS A 59 -14.94 -9.23 -21.56
N GLY A 60 -15.99 -10.03 -21.35
CA GLY A 60 -15.94 -11.48 -21.54
C GLY A 60 -15.55 -11.85 -22.97
N SER A 61 -14.36 -12.44 -23.14
CA SER A 61 -14.02 -13.37 -24.22
C SER A 61 -12.62 -13.97 -24.13
N ASP A 62 -11.71 -13.49 -23.27
CA ASP A 62 -10.37 -14.08 -23.15
C ASP A 62 -10.16 -14.64 -21.73
N LYS A 63 -10.61 -15.87 -21.51
CA LYS A 63 -10.40 -16.61 -20.25
C LYS A 63 -9.35 -17.72 -20.35
N ASP A 64 -8.66 -17.86 -21.48
CA ASP A 64 -7.78 -19.02 -21.69
C ASP A 64 -6.27 -18.71 -21.61
N ASP A 65 -5.84 -17.45 -21.47
CA ASP A 65 -4.40 -17.11 -21.43
C ASP A 65 -3.90 -16.52 -20.09
N ILE A 66 -4.64 -16.67 -18.99
CA ILE A 66 -4.20 -16.23 -17.65
C ILE A 66 -3.86 -17.44 -16.76
N ASN A 67 -3.13 -18.42 -17.30
CA ASN A 67 -2.61 -19.52 -16.48
C ASN A 67 -1.15 -19.87 -16.75
N GLN A 68 -0.42 -19.01 -17.46
CA GLN A 68 1.04 -19.08 -17.57
C GLN A 68 1.67 -17.70 -17.44
N LEU A 69 1.67 -17.13 -16.23
CA LEU A 69 2.70 -16.15 -15.89
C LEU A 69 3.47 -16.58 -14.65
N THR A 70 4.76 -16.76 -14.92
CA THR A 70 5.86 -17.06 -14.03
C THR A 70 5.87 -16.17 -12.80
N GLY A 71 5.82 -16.74 -11.60
CA GLY A 71 6.52 -16.32 -10.35
C GLY A 71 6.37 -14.90 -9.78
N SER A 72 6.31 -13.84 -10.59
CA SER A 72 6.22 -12.42 -10.23
C SER A 72 4.79 -11.92 -10.00
N ASP A 73 3.78 -12.65 -10.49
CA ASP A 73 2.42 -12.10 -10.69
C ASP A 73 1.39 -12.59 -9.65
N LYS A 74 1.83 -12.95 -8.45
CA LYS A 74 0.89 -13.35 -7.38
C LYS A 74 0.28 -12.18 -6.63
N HIS A 75 0.87 -10.99 -6.73
CA HIS A 75 0.36 -9.78 -6.11
C HIS A 75 0.04 -8.77 -7.19
N ALA A 76 -1.19 -8.25 -7.17
CA ALA A 76 -1.57 -7.20 -8.10
C ALA A 76 -0.67 -5.98 -7.86
N LEU A 77 -0.31 -5.25 -8.93
CA LEU A 77 0.50 -4.03 -8.85
C LEU A 77 0.02 -3.04 -7.76
N PRO A 78 -1.30 -2.83 -7.55
CA PRO A 78 -1.81 -2.01 -6.46
C PRO A 78 -1.41 -2.50 -5.07
N ASP A 79 -1.42 -3.82 -4.82
CA ASP A 79 -1.03 -4.40 -3.53
C ASP A 79 0.47 -4.20 -3.26
N LEU A 80 1.29 -4.30 -4.31
CA LEU A 80 2.72 -4.04 -4.21
C LEU A 80 2.99 -2.57 -3.86
N LEU A 81 2.30 -1.63 -4.51
CA LEU A 81 2.41 -0.20 -4.22
C LEU A 81 1.97 0.12 -2.79
N ARG A 82 0.85 -0.48 -2.35
CA ARG A 82 0.35 -0.34 -0.99
C ARG A 82 1.35 -0.89 0.03
N SER A 83 1.96 -2.04 -0.26
CA SER A 83 3.00 -2.65 0.59
C SER A 83 4.24 -1.76 0.68
N ASN A 84 4.74 -1.24 -0.44
CA ASN A 84 5.93 -0.38 -0.47
C ASN A 84 5.69 0.94 0.24
N LYS A 85 4.51 1.57 0.05
CA LYS A 85 4.13 2.78 0.78
C LYS A 85 4.11 2.53 2.28
N ARG A 86 3.40 1.48 2.72
CA ARG A 86 3.32 1.11 4.14
C ARG A 86 4.69 0.77 4.72
N PHE A 87 5.55 0.11 3.96
CA PHE A 87 6.92 -0.20 4.37
C PHE A 87 7.71 1.08 4.66
N MET A 88 7.66 2.06 3.76
CA MET A 88 8.34 3.34 3.97
C MET A 88 7.72 4.17 5.11
N GLU A 89 6.40 4.13 5.30
CA GLU A 89 5.74 4.79 6.45
C GLU A 89 6.17 4.17 7.79
N LEU A 90 6.46 2.86 7.83
CA LEU A 90 6.97 2.19 9.03
C LEU A 90 8.47 2.42 9.24
N ASP A 91 9.22 2.69 8.17
CA ASP A 91 10.66 3.02 8.21
C ASP A 91 10.91 4.47 8.67
N THR A 92 9.93 5.36 8.52
CA THR A 92 10.06 6.74 9.01
C THR A 92 9.94 6.85 10.53
N GLU A 93 10.94 7.45 11.16
CA GLU A 93 10.98 7.64 12.61
C GLU A 93 10.10 8.78 13.12
N ASN A 94 9.94 9.84 12.32
CA ASN A 94 9.24 11.06 12.71
C ASN A 94 7.93 11.22 11.93
N TYR A 95 6.85 11.52 12.66
CA TYR A 95 5.52 11.69 12.09
C TYR A 95 5.41 12.83 11.07
N GLN A 96 6.25 13.87 11.20
CA GLN A 96 6.25 14.98 10.25
C GLN A 96 6.74 14.56 8.86
N ASP A 97 7.58 13.53 8.79
CA ASP A 97 8.25 13.09 7.57
C ASP A 97 7.38 12.11 6.75
N LEU A 98 6.29 11.59 7.35
CA LEU A 98 5.32 10.73 6.68
C LEU A 98 4.73 11.35 5.39
N ARG A 99 4.63 12.68 5.32
CA ARG A 99 4.12 13.37 4.12
C ARG A 99 5.08 13.31 2.93
N GLU A 100 6.37 13.12 3.20
CA GLU A 100 7.41 13.07 2.17
C GLU A 100 7.53 11.68 1.55
N VAL A 101 7.01 10.65 2.23
CA VAL A 101 7.07 9.24 1.81
C VAL A 101 6.53 9.04 0.40
N THR A 102 5.33 9.53 0.06
CA THR A 102 4.78 9.36 -1.29
C THR A 102 5.68 10.02 -2.35
N THR A 103 6.26 11.17 -2.03
CA THR A 103 7.13 11.90 -2.97
C THR A 103 8.42 11.11 -3.20
N LEU A 104 9.03 10.58 -2.15
CA LEU A 104 10.23 9.74 -2.27
C LEU A 104 9.92 8.44 -3.04
N LEU A 105 8.81 7.78 -2.73
CA LEU A 105 8.37 6.55 -3.40
C LEU A 105 8.11 6.79 -4.90
N SER A 106 7.49 7.92 -5.26
CA SER A 106 7.28 8.34 -6.66
C SER A 106 8.60 8.43 -7.42
N ASN A 107 9.64 9.00 -6.82
CA ASN A 107 10.96 9.10 -7.46
C ASN A 107 11.65 7.75 -7.62
N ILE A 108 11.59 6.91 -6.59
CA ILE A 108 12.23 5.59 -6.61
C ILE A 108 11.55 4.67 -7.65
N THR A 109 10.22 4.72 -7.72
CA THR A 109 9.43 3.86 -8.62
C THR A 109 9.25 4.44 -10.02
N GLY A 110 9.49 5.74 -10.21
CA GLY A 110 9.21 6.45 -11.46
C GLY A 110 7.70 6.61 -11.76
N LEU A 111 6.82 6.26 -10.82
CA LEU A 111 5.38 6.43 -10.96
C LEU A 111 4.94 7.81 -10.49
N ASN A 112 3.96 8.39 -11.17
CA ASN A 112 3.39 9.67 -10.75
C ASN A 112 2.82 9.58 -9.34
N LYS A 113 3.15 10.57 -8.50
CA LYS A 113 2.67 10.70 -7.13
C LYS A 113 1.15 10.53 -7.02
N ASP A 114 0.39 11.16 -7.90
CA ASP A 114 -1.07 11.12 -7.87
C ASP A 114 -1.63 9.71 -8.08
N LYS A 115 -0.97 8.88 -8.90
CA LYS A 115 -1.36 7.48 -9.11
C LYS A 115 -1.10 6.62 -7.86
N ILE A 116 -0.03 6.91 -7.12
CA ILE A 116 0.31 6.22 -5.87
C ILE A 116 -0.69 6.60 -4.76
N ASP A 117 -1.04 7.88 -4.65
CA ASP A 117 -2.00 8.34 -3.64
C ASP A 117 -3.43 7.84 -3.90
N GLN A 118 -3.85 7.71 -5.17
CA GLN A 118 -5.16 7.14 -5.53
C GLN A 118 -5.29 5.65 -5.20
N THR A 119 -4.21 4.88 -5.31
CA THR A 119 -4.23 3.43 -5.11
C THR A 119 -3.99 3.03 -3.66
N SER A 120 -3.45 3.93 -2.82
CA SER A 120 -2.99 3.59 -1.49
C SER A 120 -3.55 4.52 -0.42
N THR A 121 -4.58 4.06 0.30
CA THR A 121 -5.03 4.65 1.57
C THR A 121 -3.92 4.47 2.62
N GLY A 122 -3.12 5.51 2.82
CA GLY A 122 -2.08 5.54 3.84
C GLY A 122 -2.67 5.83 5.22
N ILE A 123 -1.85 5.76 6.27
CA ILE A 123 -2.25 5.97 7.68
C ILE A 123 -2.90 7.37 7.91
N LEU A 124 -2.67 8.32 7.00
CA LEU A 124 -3.06 9.74 7.15
C LEU A 124 -4.09 10.25 6.13
N SER A 125 -4.76 9.37 5.38
CA SER A 125 -5.60 9.81 4.24
C SER A 125 -6.82 10.67 4.59
N GLU A 126 -7.14 10.87 5.87
CA GLU A 126 -8.37 11.58 6.29
C GLU A 126 -8.20 13.04 6.72
N GLN A 127 -6.98 13.61 6.79
CA GLN A 127 -6.85 14.95 7.40
C GLN A 127 -6.23 16.08 6.60
N GLN A 128 -5.55 15.91 5.46
CA GLN A 128 -4.80 17.06 4.90
C GLN A 128 -4.78 17.16 3.38
N SER A 129 -5.97 17.38 2.82
CA SER A 129 -6.16 18.11 1.57
C SER A 129 -5.85 19.59 1.78
N GLY A 130 -4.57 19.95 1.84
CA GLY A 130 -4.15 21.35 1.82
C GLY A 130 -2.96 21.67 2.70
N SER A 131 -1.74 21.57 2.14
CA SER A 131 -0.70 22.57 2.43
C SER A 131 0.48 22.39 1.47
N GLY A 132 0.58 23.26 0.47
CA GLY A 132 1.75 23.39 -0.41
C GLY A 132 2.98 24.01 0.26
N SER A 133 3.04 24.08 1.60
CA SER A 133 4.06 24.85 2.34
C SER A 133 5.17 24.03 3.00
N SER A 134 5.23 22.70 2.83
CA SER A 134 6.23 21.88 3.54
C SER A 134 7.64 21.91 2.93
N ARG A 135 7.80 22.33 1.66
CA ARG A 135 9.11 22.33 0.99
C ARG A 135 10.17 23.23 1.63
N GLN A 136 9.80 24.17 2.51
CA GLN A 136 10.72 25.17 3.07
C GLN A 136 11.20 24.90 4.50
N ARG A 137 10.65 23.92 5.24
CA ARG A 137 11.02 23.76 6.66
C ARG A 137 12.29 22.90 6.87
N MET A 138 12.53 21.90 6.03
CA MET A 138 13.69 21.00 6.18
C MET A 138 15.04 21.61 5.75
N ALA A 139 15.03 22.60 4.86
CA ALA A 139 16.27 23.27 4.41
C ALA A 139 16.82 24.31 5.41
N LYS A 140 16.17 24.50 6.57
CA LYS A 140 16.64 25.35 7.66
C LYS A 140 17.12 24.50 8.84
N PHE A 141 18.07 23.60 8.59
CA PHE A 141 18.89 23.07 9.66
C PHE A 141 19.80 24.20 10.17
N ASP A 142 19.33 24.92 11.19
CA ASP A 142 20.15 25.88 11.91
C ASP A 142 20.82 25.14 13.06
N LEU A 143 22.13 24.90 12.92
CA LEU A 143 22.87 24.20 13.95
C LEU A 143 22.82 25.05 15.23
N PRO A 144 22.26 24.55 16.34
CA PRO A 144 22.14 25.35 17.55
C PRO A 144 23.49 25.94 17.94
N LYS A 145 23.54 27.26 18.20
CA LYS A 145 24.80 27.93 18.59
C LYS A 145 25.45 27.28 19.82
N SER A 146 24.68 26.56 20.63
CA SER A 146 25.14 25.74 21.76
C SER A 146 26.04 24.56 21.33
N MET A 147 25.84 23.95 20.16
CA MET A 147 26.73 22.90 19.61
C MET A 147 28.14 23.43 19.37
N ASN A 148 28.26 24.69 18.93
CA ASN A 148 29.57 25.33 18.76
C ASN A 148 30.27 25.60 20.09
N LEU A 149 29.54 25.65 21.22
CA LEU A 149 30.12 25.81 22.55
C LEU A 149 30.62 24.47 23.11
N LEU A 150 29.91 23.37 22.84
CA LEU A 150 30.33 22.01 23.19
C LEU A 150 31.70 21.65 22.60
N TYR A 151 31.95 22.03 21.35
CA TYR A 151 33.18 21.69 20.63
C TYR A 151 34.40 22.56 20.98
N LYS A 152 34.19 23.74 21.59
CA LYS A 152 35.27 24.69 21.95
C LYS A 152 36.14 24.24 23.13
N SER A 153 35.78 23.16 23.80
CA SER A 153 36.58 22.52 24.85
C SER A 153 37.85 21.84 24.30
N SER A 154 37.89 21.54 23.01
CA SER A 154 39.04 20.96 22.32
C SER A 154 39.80 22.02 21.50
N LYS A 155 41.12 21.84 21.31
CA LYS A 155 42.02 22.83 20.67
C LYS A 155 41.42 23.38 19.36
N PRO A 156 41.42 24.72 19.16
CA PRO A 156 40.83 25.31 17.97
C PRO A 156 41.60 24.93 16.70
N PRO A 157 40.91 24.63 15.59
CA PRO A 157 41.56 24.25 14.33
C PRO A 157 42.33 25.44 13.73
N ARG A 158 43.51 25.17 13.18
CA ARG A 158 44.33 26.18 12.48
C ARG A 158 43.63 26.62 11.19
N LYS A 159 43.26 27.89 11.09
CA LYS A 159 42.63 28.47 9.89
C LYS A 159 43.69 28.73 8.82
N SER A 160 43.82 27.89 7.81
CA SER A 160 44.60 28.24 6.61
C SER A 160 43.70 29.00 5.62
N LYS A 161 44.11 30.21 5.25
CA LYS A 161 43.40 31.07 4.29
C LYS A 161 44.20 31.13 3.00
N LYS A 162 43.93 30.23 2.07
CA LYS A 162 44.22 30.48 0.64
C LYS A 162 42.87 30.60 -0.06
N SER A 163 42.73 31.54 -0.99
CA SER A 163 41.52 31.65 -1.81
C SER A 163 41.74 30.84 -3.07
N SER A 164 40.81 29.92 -3.38
CA SER A 164 40.88 29.10 -4.59
C SER A 164 39.46 28.74 -5.03
N ASN A 165 39.25 28.52 -6.32
CA ASN A 165 37.99 28.01 -6.87
C ASN A 165 37.55 26.71 -6.19
N ARG A 166 38.51 25.87 -5.77
CA ARG A 166 38.25 24.67 -4.97
C ARG A 166 37.58 24.99 -3.63
N ILE A 167 37.96 26.11 -3.00
CA ILE A 167 37.39 26.53 -1.71
C ILE A 167 35.99 27.13 -1.91
N SER A 168 35.73 27.79 -3.04
CA SER A 168 34.38 28.21 -3.41
C SER A 168 33.45 27.00 -3.63
N ALA A 169 33.92 25.96 -4.34
CA ALA A 169 33.18 24.72 -4.51
C ALA A 169 32.96 24.00 -3.16
N LEU A 170 33.99 23.92 -2.31
CA LEU A 170 33.86 23.35 -0.97
C LEU A 170 32.83 24.11 -0.12
N ARG A 171 32.81 25.45 -0.18
CA ARG A 171 31.76 26.22 0.52
C ARG A 171 30.37 25.86 0.01
N LYS A 172 30.17 25.76 -1.31
CA LYS A 172 28.88 25.36 -1.90
C LYS A 172 28.45 23.95 -1.46
N VAL A 173 29.38 23.00 -1.39
CA VAL A 173 29.13 21.63 -0.94
C VAL A 173 28.76 21.61 0.54
N LEU A 174 29.57 22.25 1.40
CA LEU A 174 29.35 22.29 2.85
C LEU A 174 28.10 23.08 3.25
N SER A 175 27.70 24.07 2.46
CA SER A 175 26.47 24.85 2.68
C SER A 175 25.25 24.26 1.97
N SER A 176 25.36 23.08 1.35
CA SER A 176 24.22 22.48 0.66
C SER A 176 23.10 22.16 1.65
N ARG A 177 21.89 22.55 1.29
CA ARG A 177 20.64 22.30 2.02
C ARG A 177 19.62 21.56 1.15
N ARG A 178 20.11 20.86 0.12
CA ARG A 178 19.29 20.10 -0.83
C ARG A 178 18.85 18.78 -0.19
N SER A 179 17.60 18.39 -0.41
CA SER A 179 17.10 17.08 -0.03
C SER A 179 17.65 16.00 -0.96
N LEU A 180 17.59 14.73 -0.52
CA LEU A 180 17.98 13.58 -1.35
C LEU A 180 17.25 13.58 -2.69
N HIS A 181 15.95 13.90 -2.69
CA HIS A 181 15.14 14.02 -3.90
C HIS A 181 15.77 14.93 -4.96
N SER A 182 16.29 16.09 -4.56
CA SER A 182 16.93 17.03 -5.50
C SER A 182 18.20 16.45 -6.14
N TYR A 183 18.90 15.53 -5.47
CA TYR A 183 20.04 14.84 -6.05
C TYR A 183 19.61 13.74 -7.01
N LEU A 184 18.52 13.02 -6.70
CA LEU A 184 17.97 11.98 -7.56
C LEU A 184 17.48 12.54 -8.91
N GLU A 185 16.85 13.72 -8.92
CA GLU A 185 16.45 14.39 -10.17
C GLU A 185 17.63 14.78 -11.06
N THR A 186 18.81 15.00 -10.48
CA THR A 186 20.02 15.36 -11.26
C THR A 186 20.82 14.16 -11.74
N LEU A 187 20.46 12.96 -11.30
CA LEU A 187 21.15 11.74 -11.71
C LEU A 187 20.76 11.35 -13.14
N ASP A 188 21.71 10.77 -13.87
CA ASP A 188 21.42 10.15 -15.16
C ASP A 188 20.54 8.90 -15.01
N GLN A 189 19.68 8.63 -15.98
CA GLN A 189 18.72 7.52 -15.97
C GLN A 189 19.41 6.16 -15.88
N VAL A 190 20.57 6.00 -16.52
CA VAL A 190 21.37 4.76 -16.45
C VAL A 190 21.87 4.51 -15.02
N ASN A 191 22.39 5.55 -14.37
CA ASN A 191 22.85 5.43 -12.99
C ASN A 191 21.68 5.21 -12.03
N HIS A 192 20.54 5.87 -12.27
CA HIS A 192 19.34 5.68 -11.47
C HIS A 192 18.85 4.23 -11.51
N THR A 193 18.74 3.65 -12.71
CA THR A 193 18.32 2.25 -12.89
C THR A 193 19.33 1.24 -12.35
N LEU A 194 20.63 1.53 -12.47
CA LEU A 194 21.68 0.69 -11.90
C LEU A 194 21.59 0.64 -10.36
N ILE A 195 21.39 1.78 -9.72
CA ILE A 195 21.35 1.89 -8.25
C ILE A 195 20.06 1.29 -7.67
N TYR A 196 18.89 1.61 -8.25
CA TYR A 196 17.61 1.24 -7.64
C TYR A 196 16.99 -0.04 -8.21
N SER A 197 17.14 -0.30 -9.52
CA SER A 197 16.43 -1.38 -10.20
C SER A 197 17.26 -2.66 -10.34
N ASN A 198 18.60 -2.54 -10.44
CA ASN A 198 19.47 -3.71 -10.65
C ASN A 198 19.94 -4.39 -9.36
N VAL A 199 19.86 -3.72 -8.22
CA VAL A 199 20.26 -4.29 -6.92
C VAL A 199 19.26 -5.33 -6.41
N GLN A 200 17.99 -5.22 -6.80
CA GLN A 200 16.93 -6.12 -6.35
C GLN A 200 17.07 -7.52 -6.99
N ASN A 201 16.70 -8.56 -6.23
CA ASN A 201 16.78 -9.94 -6.70
C ASN A 201 15.73 -10.21 -7.78
N LYS A 202 16.17 -10.40 -9.03
CA LYS A 202 15.30 -10.65 -10.18
C LYS A 202 14.93 -12.13 -10.35
N LYS A 203 15.69 -13.05 -9.73
CA LYS A 203 15.56 -14.50 -9.95
C LYS A 203 14.71 -15.19 -8.89
N PHE A 204 14.89 -14.80 -7.62
CA PHE A 204 14.23 -15.46 -6.51
C PHE A 204 13.30 -14.48 -5.80
N PHE A 205 12.00 -14.62 -6.05
CA PHE A 205 10.98 -13.86 -5.32
C PHE A 205 10.73 -14.45 -3.93
N ARG A 206 10.71 -15.78 -3.82
CA ARG A 206 10.48 -16.48 -2.56
C ARG A 206 11.17 -17.84 -2.55
N VAL A 207 11.99 -18.07 -1.53
CA VAL A 207 12.66 -19.36 -1.30
C VAL A 207 12.04 -20.09 -0.10
N LEU A 208 11.68 -19.34 0.95
CA LEU A 208 11.13 -19.90 2.19
C LEU A 208 9.60 -20.10 2.11
N PRO A 209 9.04 -21.07 2.85
CA PRO A 209 7.60 -21.27 2.93
C PRO A 209 6.91 -20.05 3.56
N MET A 210 5.73 -19.71 3.05
CA MET A 210 4.93 -18.62 3.58
C MET A 210 4.18 -19.07 4.81
N ILE A 211 4.37 -18.34 5.91
CA ILE A 211 3.63 -18.54 7.16
C ILE A 211 2.49 -17.53 7.17
N VAL A 212 1.27 -18.04 7.22
CA VAL A 212 0.07 -17.20 7.38
C VAL A 212 -0.32 -17.23 8.85
N THR A 213 -0.50 -16.06 9.44
CA THR A 213 -0.84 -15.92 10.87
C THR A 213 -2.03 -15.00 11.05
N CYS A 214 -2.66 -15.07 12.23
CA CYS A 214 -3.68 -14.13 12.61
C CYS A 214 -3.15 -12.69 12.65
N SER A 215 -3.88 -11.75 12.04
CA SER A 215 -3.50 -10.32 12.02
C SER A 215 -3.58 -9.64 13.40
N MET A 216 -4.27 -10.25 14.36
CA MET A 216 -4.46 -9.70 15.71
C MET A 216 -3.39 -10.19 16.69
N CYS A 217 -3.19 -11.50 16.81
CA CYS A 217 -2.32 -12.09 17.84
C CYS A 217 -1.14 -12.91 17.28
N GLY A 218 -1.02 -13.09 15.96
CA GLY A 218 0.04 -13.90 15.36
C GLY A 218 -0.14 -15.42 15.50
N GLY A 219 -1.26 -15.89 16.06
CA GLY A 219 -1.56 -17.32 16.15
C GLY A 219 -1.72 -17.99 14.79
N TYR A 220 -1.27 -19.24 14.66
CA TYR A 220 -1.35 -20.05 13.43
C TYR A 220 -2.37 -21.19 13.51
N SER A 221 -2.92 -21.47 14.70
CA SER A 221 -3.98 -22.46 14.90
C SER A 221 -5.34 -21.90 14.48
N SER A 222 -6.15 -22.69 13.76
CA SER A 222 -7.55 -22.38 13.43
C SER A 222 -7.76 -21.06 12.66
N ILE A 223 -6.98 -20.85 11.59
CA ILE A 223 -7.08 -19.64 10.77
C ILE A 223 -8.37 -19.66 9.94
N SER A 224 -9.19 -18.63 10.08
CA SER A 224 -10.35 -18.35 9.24
C SER A 224 -10.23 -16.96 8.60
N ASN A 225 -10.98 -16.72 7.52
CA ASN A 225 -11.01 -15.44 6.81
C ASN A 225 -12.20 -14.60 7.26
N CYS A 226 -11.99 -13.31 7.50
CA CYS A 226 -13.08 -12.35 7.68
C CYS A 226 -13.91 -12.25 6.39
N VAL A 227 -15.24 -12.28 6.50
CA VAL A 227 -16.15 -12.23 5.34
C VAL A 227 -16.11 -10.88 4.61
N VAL A 228 -15.75 -9.81 5.33
CA VAL A 228 -15.76 -8.44 4.80
C VAL A 228 -14.43 -8.12 4.10
N CYS A 229 -13.32 -8.24 4.81
CA CYS A 229 -12.00 -7.80 4.33
C CYS A 229 -11.02 -8.95 4.01
N ASN A 230 -11.41 -10.22 4.18
CA ASN A 230 -10.58 -11.41 3.97
C ASN A 230 -9.32 -11.55 4.86
N ASP A 231 -9.21 -10.74 5.93
CA ASP A 231 -8.15 -10.84 6.92
C ASP A 231 -8.20 -12.17 7.69
N LYS A 232 -7.02 -12.62 8.14
CA LYS A 232 -6.81 -13.92 8.81
C LYS A 232 -7.03 -13.78 10.32
N ILE A 233 -7.97 -14.55 10.88
CA ILE A 233 -8.42 -14.47 12.27
C ILE A 233 -8.48 -15.88 12.88
N CYS A 234 -7.94 -16.06 14.09
CA CYS A 234 -7.83 -17.38 14.72
C CYS A 234 -8.86 -17.67 15.82
N SER A 235 -9.55 -16.66 16.37
CA SER A 235 -10.47 -16.82 17.50
C SER A 235 -11.60 -15.79 17.48
N LEU A 236 -12.68 -16.06 18.22
CA LEU A 236 -13.82 -15.14 18.35
C LEU A 236 -13.43 -13.81 19.00
N ARG A 237 -12.56 -13.82 20.01
CA ARG A 237 -12.04 -12.59 20.62
C ARG A 237 -11.25 -11.74 19.62
N CYS A 238 -10.46 -12.38 18.76
CA CYS A 238 -9.76 -11.68 17.69
C CYS A 238 -10.73 -11.13 16.65
N TYR A 239 -11.84 -11.83 16.40
CA TYR A 239 -12.87 -11.37 15.48
C TYR A 239 -13.61 -10.13 16.00
N GLU A 240 -13.99 -10.11 17.28
CA GLU A 240 -14.62 -8.95 17.92
C GLU A 240 -13.72 -7.71 17.84
N LEU A 241 -12.47 -7.82 18.31
CA LEU A 241 -11.50 -6.72 18.23
C LEU A 241 -11.21 -6.27 16.80
N HIS A 242 -11.13 -7.21 15.85
CA HIS A 242 -10.95 -6.91 14.44
C HIS A 242 -12.15 -6.12 13.89
N SER A 243 -13.38 -6.54 14.21
CA SER A 243 -14.60 -5.90 13.75
C SER A 243 -14.75 -4.46 14.24
N GLU A 244 -14.19 -4.15 15.41
CA GLU A 244 -14.23 -2.80 16.01
C GLU A 244 -13.16 -1.86 15.46
N THR A 245 -11.94 -2.36 15.23
CA THR A 245 -10.76 -1.48 15.04
C THR A 245 -10.09 -1.57 13.67
N ARG A 246 -10.26 -2.68 12.94
CA ARG A 246 -9.47 -2.97 11.73
C ARG A 246 -10.30 -3.40 10.51
N CYS A 247 -11.56 -3.78 10.71
CA CYS A 247 -12.44 -4.18 9.62
C CYS A 247 -12.96 -2.94 8.88
N ASN A 248 -12.16 -2.41 7.96
CA ASN A 248 -12.60 -1.33 7.07
C ASN A 248 -13.44 -1.91 5.92
N ASN A 249 -14.56 -1.23 5.62
CA ASN A 249 -15.40 -1.51 4.45
C ASN A 249 -14.73 -1.07 3.16
#